data_AF-A0A7S0ZS08-F1
#
_entry.id   AF-A0A7S0ZS08-F1
#
_cell.length_a   1.000
_cell.length_b   1.000
_cell.length_c   1.000
_cell.angle_alpha   90.00
_cell.angle_beta   90.00
_cell.angle_gamma   90.00
#
_symmetry.space_group_name_H-M   'P 1'
#
loop_
_entity.id
_entity.type
_entity.pdbx_description
1 polymer ?
#
loop_
_entity_poly.entity_id
_entity_poly.type
_entity_poly.pdbx_seq_one_letter_code
_entity_poly.pdbx_strand_id
1 'polypeptide(L)'
;DGKIFFCTLPNGDRIETERQGMEVAPLKVTVRNARRLPDAFDDRCFALRSWHTALSYDDFFVHEKVQGVIFPESEALLKETLGAAVVLPFDYIVRSVKKYNEGVRMSGDSQQAVKGVATGVHADYTLNGGPRRLEQLATAPKTNDVRERSLSVEELQRARKGRWMIVNLWRNIRAEPLEKTP
;
A
#
# COMPACT_ATOMS: atom_id res chain seq x y z
N ASP A 1 -28.26 -1.41 -6.29
CA ASP A 1 -26.81 -1.25 -6.54
C ASP A 1 -26.28 0.00 -5.88
N GLY A 2 -25.59 -0.14 -4.75
CA GLY A 2 -24.99 0.99 -4.06
C GLY A 2 -23.85 1.59 -4.87
N LYS A 3 -23.85 2.92 -5.02
CA LYS A 3 -22.82 3.67 -5.74
C LYS A 3 -22.14 4.64 -4.78
N ILE A 4 -20.83 4.82 -4.95
CA ILE A 4 -20.08 5.89 -4.31
C ILE A 4 -19.57 6.80 -5.41
N PHE A 5 -19.90 8.08 -5.33
CA PHE A 5 -19.39 9.11 -6.22
C PHE A 5 -18.31 9.90 -5.49
N PHE A 6 -17.24 10.21 -6.21
CA PHE A 6 -16.15 11.04 -5.71
C PHE A 6 -16.05 12.28 -6.60
N CYS A 7 -16.13 13.45 -6.00
CA CYS A 7 -15.76 14.69 -6.68
C CYS A 7 -14.28 14.96 -6.40
N THR A 8 -13.48 15.04 -7.46
CA THR A 8 -12.03 15.21 -7.38
C THR A 8 -11.64 16.46 -8.16
N LEU A 9 -10.86 17.33 -7.54
CA LEU A 9 -10.28 18.50 -8.18
C LEU A 9 -9.22 18.09 -9.23
N PRO A 10 -8.86 18.98 -10.17
CA PRO A 10 -7.83 18.70 -11.17
C PRO A 10 -6.45 18.34 -10.58
N ASN A 11 -6.17 18.76 -9.35
CA ASN A 11 -4.95 18.43 -8.62
C ASN A 11 -5.00 17.05 -7.93
N GLY A 12 -6.10 16.30 -8.10
CA GLY A 12 -6.29 14.97 -7.50
C GLY A 12 -6.88 14.98 -6.09
N ASP A 13 -7.14 16.15 -5.50
CA ASP A 13 -7.75 16.22 -4.18
C ASP A 13 -9.25 15.90 -4.22
N ARG A 14 -9.68 14.99 -3.35
CA ARG A 14 -11.09 14.64 -3.23
C ARG A 14 -11.81 15.63 -2.31
N ILE A 15 -12.81 16.33 -2.87
CA ILE A 15 -13.58 17.35 -2.14
C ILE A 15 -14.95 16.88 -1.67
N GLU A 16 -15.51 15.86 -2.32
CA GLU A 16 -16.82 15.34 -1.95
C GLU A 16 -16.90 13.82 -2.10
N THR A 17 -17.72 13.19 -1.28
CA THR A 17 -18.06 11.77 -1.39
C THR A 17 -19.54 11.59 -1.15
N GLU A 18 -20.27 11.24 -2.20
CA GLU A 18 -21.70 10.93 -2.13
C GLU A 18 -21.89 9.40 -2.17
N ARG A 19 -22.81 8.88 -1.37
CA ARG A 19 -23.18 7.46 -1.36
C ARG A 19 -24.66 7.33 -1.67
N GLN A 20 -24.99 6.66 -2.78
CA GLN A 20 -26.37 6.46 -3.22
C GLN A 20 -26.72 4.97 -3.17
N GLY A 21 -27.87 4.61 -2.59
CA GLY A 21 -28.34 3.22 -2.56
C GLY A 21 -27.46 2.26 -1.76
N MET A 22 -26.64 2.79 -0.84
CA MET A 22 -25.86 1.99 0.11
C MET A 22 -26.57 1.94 1.45
N GLU A 23 -26.92 0.74 1.90
CA GLU A 23 -27.34 0.49 3.27
C GLU A 23 -26.12 0.15 4.12
N VAL A 24 -25.91 0.88 5.20
CA VAL A 24 -24.85 0.61 6.17
C VAL A 24 -25.50 0.03 7.41
N ALA A 25 -25.12 -1.18 7.78
CA ALA A 25 -25.57 -1.82 9.02
C ALA A 25 -24.36 -2.03 9.95
N PRO A 26 -24.48 -1.73 11.25
CA PRO A 26 -23.43 -2.06 12.21
C PRO A 26 -23.31 -3.57 12.35
N LEU A 27 -22.07 -4.08 12.28
CA LEU A 27 -21.76 -5.49 12.52
C LEU A 27 -20.73 -5.59 13.64
N LYS A 28 -21.08 -6.33 14.70
CA LYS A 28 -20.12 -6.64 15.77
C LYS A 28 -19.15 -7.70 15.26
N VAL A 29 -17.88 -7.35 15.17
CA VAL A 29 -16.80 -8.26 14.78
C VAL A 29 -15.84 -8.47 15.94
N THR A 30 -15.29 -9.68 16.06
CA THR A 30 -14.25 -9.97 17.06
C THR A 30 -12.88 -9.82 16.42
N VAL A 31 -12.09 -8.86 16.89
CA VAL A 31 -10.71 -8.67 16.44
C VAL A 31 -9.78 -9.55 17.28
N ARG A 32 -8.95 -10.36 16.61
CA ARG A 32 -7.98 -11.26 17.26
C ARG A 32 -6.56 -10.77 17.01
N ASN A 33 -5.67 -10.95 17.99
CA ASN A 33 -4.26 -10.60 17.84
C ASN A 33 -3.55 -11.61 16.92
N ALA A 34 -3.34 -11.22 15.66
CA ALA A 34 -2.69 -12.06 14.66
C ALA A 34 -1.25 -12.48 15.03
N ARG A 35 -0.57 -11.75 15.93
CA ARG A 35 0.80 -12.08 16.39
C ARG A 35 0.87 -13.43 17.14
N ARG A 36 -0.26 -13.93 17.62
CA ARG A 36 -0.35 -15.21 18.36
C ARG A 36 -0.74 -16.39 17.49
N LEU A 37 -0.95 -16.16 16.19
CA LEU A 37 -1.35 -17.19 15.26
C LEU A 37 -0.13 -17.72 14.50
N PRO A 38 -0.10 -19.02 14.15
CA PRO A 38 0.90 -19.51 13.23
C PRO A 38 0.75 -18.83 11.87
N ASP A 39 1.87 -18.75 11.17
CA ASP A 39 1.90 -18.31 9.79
C ASP A 39 1.06 -19.25 8.91
N ALA A 40 0.24 -18.66 8.05
CA ALA A 40 -0.69 -19.37 7.17
C ALA A 40 -1.02 -18.49 5.96
N PHE A 41 0.01 -17.93 5.31
CA PHE A 41 -0.17 -17.00 4.20
C PHE A 41 -1.03 -17.59 3.08
N ASP A 42 -0.75 -18.82 2.65
CA ASP A 42 -1.46 -19.48 1.56
C ASP A 42 -2.95 -19.73 1.87
N ASP A 43 -3.29 -19.93 3.15
CA ASP A 43 -4.67 -20.19 3.58
C ASP A 43 -5.47 -18.90 3.84
N ARG A 44 -4.79 -17.85 4.32
CA ARG A 44 -5.45 -16.63 4.86
C ARG A 44 -5.18 -15.37 4.05
N CYS A 45 -4.33 -15.45 3.02
CA CYS A 45 -3.85 -14.34 2.21
C CYS A 45 -3.23 -13.20 3.06
N PHE A 46 -2.80 -13.51 4.27
CA PHE A 46 -2.17 -12.57 5.20
C PHE A 46 -1.23 -13.33 6.12
N ALA A 47 -0.08 -12.71 6.38
CA ALA A 47 0.91 -13.23 7.30
C ALA A 47 1.65 -12.10 8.01
N LEU A 48 2.17 -12.42 9.19
CA LEU A 48 3.10 -11.56 9.91
C LEU A 48 4.53 -12.08 9.73
N ARG A 49 5.47 -11.17 9.49
CA ARG A 49 6.89 -11.45 9.38
C ARG A 49 7.68 -10.46 10.23
N SER A 50 8.73 -10.95 10.87
CA SER A 50 9.72 -10.11 11.52
C SER A 50 10.81 -9.79 10.50
N TRP A 51 11.02 -8.50 10.21
CA TRP A 51 12.05 -8.04 9.28
C TRP A 51 12.71 -6.77 9.82
N HIS A 52 14.03 -6.80 9.98
CA HIS A 52 14.77 -5.67 10.51
C HIS A 52 14.90 -4.55 9.44
N THR A 53 15.05 -3.31 9.89
CA THR A 53 15.45 -2.18 9.03
C THR A 53 16.42 -1.28 9.75
N ALA A 54 17.29 -0.64 8.97
CA ALA A 54 18.19 0.39 9.47
C ALA A 54 17.49 1.76 9.65
N LEU A 55 16.28 1.96 9.09
CA LEU A 55 15.58 3.24 9.18
C LEU A 55 15.05 3.53 10.59
N SER A 56 15.32 4.73 11.08
CA SER A 56 14.66 5.30 12.25
C SER A 56 13.29 5.89 11.89
N TYR A 57 12.50 6.29 12.90
CA TYR A 57 11.16 6.85 12.69
C TYR A 57 11.15 8.07 11.75
N ASP A 58 12.09 9.02 11.93
CA ASP A 58 12.12 10.23 11.09
C ASP A 58 12.60 9.94 9.65
N ASP A 59 13.36 8.87 9.44
CA ASP A 59 13.84 8.48 8.10
C ASP A 59 12.71 8.05 7.17
N PHE A 60 11.60 7.54 7.71
CA PHE A 60 10.43 7.17 6.92
C PHE A 60 9.75 8.37 6.26
N PHE A 61 10.07 9.61 6.64
CA PHE A 61 9.52 10.82 6.00
C PHE A 61 10.41 11.38 4.90
N VAL A 62 11.51 10.69 4.57
CA VAL A 62 12.44 11.05 3.48
C VAL A 62 12.29 10.03 2.35
N HIS A 63 11.82 10.48 1.19
CA HIS A 63 11.50 9.60 0.06
C HIS A 63 12.69 8.73 -0.35
N GLU A 64 13.86 9.33 -0.50
CA GLU A 64 15.07 8.67 -0.97
C GLU A 64 15.54 7.58 0.01
N LYS A 65 15.28 7.74 1.32
CA LYS A 65 15.59 6.71 2.31
C LYS A 65 14.60 5.56 2.24
N VAL A 66 13.30 5.85 2.09
CA VAL A 66 12.28 4.81 1.91
C VAL A 66 12.56 4.02 0.63
N GLN A 67 12.84 4.70 -0.47
CA GLN A 67 13.16 4.09 -1.75
C GLN A 67 14.48 3.30 -1.67
N GLY A 68 15.56 3.90 -1.15
CA GLY A 68 16.86 3.25 -1.10
C GLY A 68 16.99 2.09 -0.10
N VAL A 69 16.11 1.99 0.89
CA VAL A 69 16.19 0.98 1.96
C VAL A 69 14.96 0.08 2.02
N ILE A 70 13.76 0.66 2.13
CA ILE A 70 12.54 -0.13 2.35
C ILE A 70 12.12 -0.86 1.07
N PHE A 71 12.34 -0.30 -0.12
CA PHE A 71 11.99 -1.00 -1.36
C PHE A 71 12.85 -2.27 -1.55
N PRO A 72 14.20 -2.22 -1.47
CA PRO A 72 15.04 -3.41 -1.48
C PRO A 72 14.70 -4.42 -0.37
N GLU A 73 14.45 -3.96 0.87
CA GLU A 73 14.04 -4.84 1.96
C GLU A 73 12.72 -5.56 1.65
N SER A 74 11.74 -4.84 1.11
CA SER A 74 10.43 -5.38 0.73
C SER A 74 10.55 -6.40 -0.40
N GLU A 75 11.41 -6.12 -1.39
CA GLU A 75 11.72 -7.06 -2.46
C GLU A 75 12.34 -8.34 -1.91
N ALA A 76 13.35 -8.24 -1.05
CA ALA A 76 14.02 -9.39 -0.46
C ALA A 76 13.03 -10.25 0.34
N LEU A 77 12.23 -9.62 1.21
CA LEU A 77 11.20 -10.30 2.01
C LEU A 77 10.19 -11.07 1.14
N LEU A 78 9.68 -10.42 0.08
CA LEU A 78 8.66 -11.02 -0.78
C LEU A 78 9.24 -12.11 -1.70
N LYS A 79 10.47 -11.95 -2.19
CA LYS A 79 11.17 -13.00 -2.94
C LYS A 79 11.40 -14.23 -2.06
N GLU A 80 11.87 -14.04 -0.83
CA GLU A 80 12.09 -15.13 0.14
C GLU A 80 10.78 -15.81 0.54
N THR A 81 9.74 -15.03 0.86
CA THR A 81 8.50 -15.57 1.42
C THR A 81 7.60 -16.22 0.35
N LEU A 82 7.57 -15.66 -0.86
CA LEU A 82 6.62 -16.06 -1.90
C LEU A 82 7.27 -16.76 -3.09
N GLY A 83 8.60 -16.87 -3.11
CA GLY A 83 9.34 -17.39 -4.26
C GLY A 83 9.17 -16.53 -5.52
N ALA A 84 8.89 -15.22 -5.34
CA ALA A 84 8.67 -14.32 -6.46
C ALA A 84 9.96 -14.16 -7.28
N ALA A 85 9.87 -14.30 -8.60
CA ALA A 85 11.01 -14.05 -9.48
C ALA A 85 11.26 -12.53 -9.66
N VAL A 86 10.19 -11.75 -9.66
CA VAL A 86 10.20 -10.29 -9.81
C VAL A 86 9.30 -9.70 -8.74
N VAL A 87 9.79 -8.66 -8.07
CA VAL A 87 9.01 -7.81 -7.18
C VAL A 87 9.24 -6.38 -7.65
N LEU A 88 8.17 -5.58 -7.72
CA LEU A 88 8.24 -4.20 -8.17
C LEU A 88 7.44 -3.33 -7.19
N PRO A 89 8.11 -2.60 -6.28
CA PRO A 89 7.48 -1.56 -5.48
C PRO A 89 6.99 -0.44 -6.40
N PHE A 90 5.73 -0.04 -6.26
CA PHE A 90 5.12 0.94 -7.16
C PHE A 90 4.29 2.03 -6.46
N ASP A 91 3.94 1.83 -5.19
CA ASP A 91 3.22 2.80 -4.36
C ASP A 91 3.61 2.59 -2.89
N TYR A 92 3.60 3.65 -2.10
CA TYR A 92 3.74 3.57 -0.64
C TYR A 92 3.02 4.74 0.03
N ILE A 93 2.58 4.51 1.27
CA ILE A 93 1.99 5.54 2.11
C ILE A 93 2.65 5.48 3.49
N VAL A 94 3.12 6.63 3.95
CA VAL A 94 3.62 6.79 5.33
C VAL A 94 2.52 7.44 6.17
N ARG A 95 2.22 6.82 7.32
CA ARG A 95 1.16 7.30 8.20
C ARG A 95 1.69 7.80 9.54
N SER A 96 1.25 9.00 9.92
CA SER A 96 1.55 9.61 11.22
C SER A 96 0.53 10.68 11.55
N VAL A 97 -0.16 10.55 12.70
CA VAL A 97 -1.15 11.55 13.15
C VAL A 97 -0.49 12.90 13.41
N LYS A 98 0.65 12.90 14.11
CA LYS A 98 1.39 14.13 14.47
C LYS A 98 1.83 14.88 13.21
N LYS A 99 2.60 14.23 12.35
CA LYS A 99 3.15 14.84 11.13
C LYS A 99 2.04 15.25 10.16
N TYR A 100 0.95 14.47 10.07
CA TYR A 100 -0.23 14.82 9.28
C TYR A 100 -0.90 16.11 9.79
N ASN A 101 -1.12 16.24 11.10
CA ASN A 101 -1.71 17.45 11.69
C ASN A 101 -0.79 18.68 11.56
N GLU A 102 0.52 18.48 11.58
CA GLU A 102 1.53 19.51 11.33
C GLU A 102 1.64 19.89 9.84
N GLY A 103 0.92 19.21 8.94
CA GLY A 103 0.97 19.46 7.49
C GLY A 103 2.28 19.01 6.84
N VAL A 104 3.07 18.16 7.51
CA VAL A 104 4.35 17.66 7.00
C VAL A 104 4.12 16.84 5.73
N ARG A 105 4.95 17.10 4.72
CA ARG A 105 5.01 16.33 3.48
C ARG A 105 6.22 15.41 3.49
N MET A 106 6.23 14.42 2.61
CA MET A 106 7.45 13.66 2.33
C MET A 106 8.49 14.65 1.82
N SER A 107 9.70 14.63 2.39
CA SER A 107 10.82 15.34 1.80
C SER A 107 11.41 14.55 0.64
N GLY A 108 12.05 15.25 -0.29
CA GLY A 108 12.63 14.63 -1.49
C GLY A 108 11.76 14.81 -2.73
N ASP A 109 12.14 14.15 -3.81
CA ASP A 109 11.40 14.21 -5.09
C ASP A 109 10.20 13.24 -5.09
N SER A 110 9.25 13.49 -4.19
CA SER A 110 8.03 12.69 -4.09
C SER A 110 6.80 13.55 -3.95
N GLN A 111 5.78 13.23 -4.74
CA GLN A 111 4.44 13.81 -4.56
C GLN A 111 3.63 13.11 -3.45
N GLN A 112 4.24 12.13 -2.77
CA GLN A 112 3.59 11.40 -1.70
C GLN A 112 3.36 12.29 -0.47
N ALA A 113 2.18 12.17 0.11
CA ALA A 113 1.79 12.92 1.30
C ALA A 113 1.75 12.01 2.53
N VAL A 114 2.20 12.52 3.67
CA VAL A 114 1.95 11.86 4.96
C VAL A 114 0.44 11.80 5.20
N LYS A 115 -0.07 10.66 5.64
CA LYS A 115 -1.51 10.47 5.90
C LYS A 115 -1.78 10.20 7.38
N GLY A 116 -2.97 10.57 7.83
CA GLY A 116 -3.49 10.16 9.14
C GLY A 116 -3.94 8.69 9.17
N VAL A 117 -4.73 8.35 10.19
CA VAL A 117 -5.33 7.02 10.38
C VAL A 117 -6.23 6.65 9.20
N ALA A 118 -6.11 5.42 8.69
CA ALA A 118 -7.05 4.89 7.71
C ALA A 118 -8.37 4.52 8.40
N THR A 119 -9.49 5.03 7.88
CA THR A 119 -10.83 4.81 8.47
C THR A 119 -11.75 3.94 7.61
N GLY A 120 -11.27 3.48 6.45
CA GLY A 120 -12.03 2.63 5.54
C GLY A 120 -11.14 1.57 4.92
N VAL A 121 -11.67 0.35 4.81
CA VAL A 121 -11.06 -0.76 4.08
C VAL A 121 -11.71 -0.84 2.71
N HIS A 122 -10.91 -1.07 1.68
CA HIS A 122 -11.35 -1.24 0.31
C HIS A 122 -10.37 -2.15 -0.43
N ALA A 123 -10.78 -2.66 -1.59
CA ALA A 123 -9.92 -3.42 -2.47
C ALA A 123 -9.76 -2.66 -3.79
N ASP A 124 -8.57 -2.09 -4.01
CA ASP A 124 -8.26 -1.34 -5.23
C ASP A 124 -8.20 -2.23 -6.48
N TYR A 125 -7.78 -3.48 -6.29
CA TYR A 125 -7.45 -4.41 -7.36
C TYR A 125 -8.53 -5.48 -7.52
N THR A 126 -9.66 -5.06 -8.10
CA THR A 126 -10.77 -5.96 -8.47
C THR A 126 -10.38 -6.90 -9.62
N LEU A 127 -11.27 -7.83 -9.99
CA LEU A 127 -11.09 -8.74 -11.13
C LEU A 127 -10.65 -8.02 -12.42
N ASN A 128 -11.15 -6.80 -12.65
CA ASN A 128 -10.77 -5.97 -13.79
C ASN A 128 -9.67 -4.96 -13.47
N GLY A 129 -9.66 -4.44 -12.23
CA GLY A 129 -8.71 -3.41 -11.78
C GLY A 129 -7.28 -3.94 -11.67
N GLY A 130 -7.10 -5.15 -11.14
CA GLY A 130 -5.80 -5.80 -10.98
C GLY A 130 -5.07 -6.01 -12.31
N PRO A 131 -5.66 -6.73 -13.28
CA PRO A 131 -5.03 -6.94 -14.59
C PRO A 131 -4.73 -5.61 -15.30
N ARG A 132 -5.65 -4.65 -15.24
CA ARG A 132 -5.41 -3.31 -15.80
C ARG A 132 -4.22 -2.62 -15.13
N ARG A 133 -4.08 -2.74 -13.81
CA ARG A 133 -2.95 -2.16 -13.09
C ARG A 133 -1.64 -2.83 -13.51
N LEU A 134 -1.61 -4.16 -13.65
CA LEU A 134 -0.44 -4.90 -14.14
C LEU A 134 0.04 -4.35 -15.50
N GLU A 135 -0.88 -4.09 -16.43
CA GLU A 135 -0.55 -3.47 -17.72
C GLU A 135 0.08 -2.08 -17.57
N GLN A 136 -0.48 -1.25 -16.68
CA GLN A 136 0.04 0.08 -16.41
C GLN A 136 1.43 0.08 -15.75
N LEU A 137 1.82 -1.01 -15.08
CA LEU A 137 3.17 -1.14 -14.51
C LEU A 137 4.26 -1.31 -15.58
N ALA A 138 3.88 -1.64 -16.82
CA ALA A 138 4.80 -1.70 -17.97
C ALA A 138 4.88 -0.38 -18.77
N THR A 139 4.01 0.60 -18.50
CA THR A 139 4.04 1.91 -19.18
C THR A 139 4.94 2.91 -18.46
N ALA A 140 5.03 4.16 -18.93
CA ALA A 140 5.69 5.22 -18.16
C ALA A 140 5.00 5.40 -16.78
N PRO A 141 5.76 5.71 -15.70
CA PRO A 141 5.21 6.02 -14.38
C PRO A 141 4.20 7.18 -14.46
N LYS A 142 3.11 7.07 -13.71
CA LYS A 142 2.16 8.18 -13.49
C LYS A 142 2.51 8.93 -12.21
N THR A 143 1.83 10.06 -11.97
CA THR A 143 2.07 10.96 -10.83
C THR A 143 2.22 10.28 -9.46
N ASN A 144 1.46 9.20 -9.19
CA ASN A 144 1.52 8.48 -7.92
C ASN A 144 2.43 7.24 -7.95
N ASP A 145 2.99 6.89 -9.12
CA ASP A 145 3.92 5.76 -9.24
C ASP A 145 5.31 6.19 -8.75
N VAL A 146 5.77 5.56 -7.68
CA VAL A 146 7.10 5.81 -7.06
C VAL A 146 8.17 4.84 -7.57
N ARG A 147 7.84 4.10 -8.64
CA ARG A 147 8.67 3.01 -9.14
C ARG A 147 9.91 3.55 -9.86
N GLU A 148 11.04 2.92 -9.61
CA GLU A 148 12.33 3.23 -10.27
C GLU A 148 12.35 2.79 -11.73
N ARG A 149 11.57 1.76 -12.06
CA ARG A 149 11.49 1.20 -13.40
C ARG A 149 10.09 0.69 -13.70
N SER A 150 9.83 0.45 -14.97
CA SER A 150 8.65 -0.27 -15.43
C SER A 150 8.95 -1.77 -15.59
N LEU A 151 7.90 -2.58 -15.63
CA LEU A 151 8.03 -3.98 -16.03
C LEU A 151 8.51 -4.05 -17.48
N SER A 152 9.45 -4.95 -17.77
CA SER A 152 9.83 -5.27 -19.14
C SER A 152 8.68 -5.97 -19.87
N VAL A 153 8.74 -5.98 -21.20
CA VAL A 153 7.75 -6.70 -22.02
C VAL A 153 7.74 -8.19 -21.66
N GLU A 154 8.91 -8.77 -21.43
CA GLU A 154 9.09 -10.17 -21.05
C GLU A 154 8.52 -10.47 -19.66
N GLU A 155 8.78 -9.60 -18.67
CA GLU A 155 8.22 -9.72 -17.31
C GLU A 155 6.69 -9.68 -17.35
N LEU A 156 6.12 -8.75 -18.12
CA LEU A 156 4.68 -8.64 -18.32
C LEU A 156 4.09 -9.88 -19.00
N GLN A 157 4.71 -10.37 -20.09
CA GLN A 157 4.23 -11.59 -20.75
C GLN A 157 4.30 -12.81 -19.85
N ARG A 158 5.36 -12.93 -19.03
CA ARG A 158 5.49 -14.00 -18.05
C ARG A 158 4.40 -13.91 -16.99
N ALA A 159 4.09 -12.71 -16.49
CA ALA A 159 3.00 -12.50 -15.54
C ALA A 159 1.64 -12.88 -16.16
N ARG A 160 1.34 -12.44 -17.39
CA ARG A 160 0.07 -12.77 -18.08
C ARG A 160 -0.17 -14.27 -18.26
N LYS A 161 0.90 -15.03 -18.51
CA LYS A 161 0.84 -16.49 -18.71
C LYS A 161 1.02 -17.29 -17.41
N GLY A 162 1.32 -16.60 -16.31
CA GLY A 162 1.73 -17.20 -15.05
C GLY A 162 0.94 -16.68 -13.87
N ARG A 163 1.54 -16.83 -12.68
CA ARG A 163 0.99 -16.29 -11.43
C ARG A 163 1.65 -14.95 -11.12
N TRP A 164 0.83 -13.98 -10.74
CA TRP A 164 1.25 -12.70 -10.20
C TRP A 164 0.27 -12.29 -9.10
N MET A 165 0.70 -11.36 -8.26
CA MET A 165 -0.13 -10.81 -7.20
C MET A 165 0.25 -9.34 -6.95
N ILE A 166 -0.72 -8.56 -6.51
CA ILE A 166 -0.47 -7.24 -5.92
C ILE A 166 -0.60 -7.41 -4.41
N VAL A 167 0.47 -7.11 -3.69
CA VAL A 167 0.58 -7.35 -2.25
C VAL A 167 0.68 -6.03 -1.52
N ASN A 168 -0.12 -5.87 -0.47
CA ASN A 168 0.05 -4.78 0.50
C ASN A 168 1.00 -5.24 1.60
N LEU A 169 2.12 -4.53 1.76
CA LEU A 169 3.04 -4.72 2.88
C LEU A 169 2.80 -3.63 3.93
N TRP A 170 2.58 -4.04 5.17
CA TRP A 170 2.36 -3.12 6.29
C TRP A 170 3.53 -3.21 7.26
N ARG A 171 4.11 -2.04 7.59
CA ARG A 171 5.23 -1.94 8.53
C ARG A 171 4.89 -0.94 9.63
N ASN A 172 5.10 -1.35 10.88
CA ASN A 172 5.15 -0.42 11.99
C ASN A 172 6.44 0.39 11.92
N ILE A 173 6.34 1.72 11.92
CA ILE A 173 7.50 2.64 11.91
C ILE A 173 7.88 3.14 13.30
N ARG A 174 7.11 2.75 14.33
CA ARG A 174 7.34 3.00 15.76
C ARG A 174 6.60 1.94 16.60
N ALA A 175 6.83 1.93 17.91
CA ALA A 175 6.23 0.95 18.81
C ALA A 175 4.75 1.25 19.11
N GLU A 176 4.40 2.54 19.22
CA GLU A 176 3.05 2.98 19.56
C GLU A 176 2.10 2.80 18.37
N PRO A 177 0.86 2.34 18.62
CA PRO A 177 -0.13 2.20 17.57
C PRO A 177 -0.48 3.54 16.90
N LEU A 178 -1.03 3.43 15.69
CA LEU A 178 -1.59 4.56 14.96
C LEU A 178 -3.09 4.63 15.25
N GLU A 179 -3.49 5.58 16.10
CA GLU A 179 -4.86 5.67 16.61
C GLU A 179 -5.47 7.05 16.35
N LYS A 180 -6.76 7.09 16.03
CA LYS A 180 -7.51 8.35 15.87
C LYS A 180 -7.99 8.87 17.23
N THR A 181 -8.35 7.95 18.12
CA THR A 181 -8.77 8.21 19.50
C THR A 181 -7.94 7.26 20.36
N PRO A 182 -6.92 7.75 21.08
CA PRO A 182 -6.09 6.93 21.96
C PRO A 182 -6.86 6.41 23.18
#